data_AF-A0AAU8UZT4-F1
#
_entry.id   AF-A0AAU8UZT4-F1
#
_cell.length_a   1.000
_cell.length_b   1.000
_cell.length_c   1.000
_cell.angle_alpha   90.00
_cell.angle_beta   90.00
_cell.angle_gamma   90.00
#
_symmetry.space_group_name_H-M   'P 1'
#
loop_
_entity.id
_entity.type
_entity.pdbx_description
1 polymer ?
#
loop_
_entity_poly.entity_id
_entity_poly.type
_entity_poly.pdbx_seq_one_letter_code
_entity_poly.pdbx_strand_id
1 'polypeptide(L)'
;MKTIDNLTGVEIMHYTLLFCYNWTKQDFEVAFKDSRLGWDYYYNKLQGKIQSGTDPGEAILSTVLNMDNTHRPMLYNYLFGELYPDKIEKAREMHNLVEAHKKKAEEKRNNKISE
;
A
#
# COMPACT_ATOMS: atom_id res chain seq x y z
N MET A 1 -15.70 6.48 7.62
CA MET A 1 -14.86 5.97 6.53
C MET A 1 -13.43 6.35 6.89
N LYS A 2 -12.55 5.40 7.22
CA LYS A 2 -11.15 5.71 7.55
C LYS A 2 -10.48 6.28 6.30
N THR A 3 -9.89 7.46 6.45
CA THR A 3 -9.43 8.37 5.38
C THR A 3 -8.31 7.74 4.54
N ILE A 4 -8.66 7.38 3.30
CA ILE A 4 -7.70 7.19 2.18
C ILE A 4 -7.03 8.54 1.84
N ASP A 5 -7.68 9.64 2.21
CA ASP A 5 -7.18 10.98 2.05
C ASP A 5 -5.89 11.15 2.89
N ASN A 6 -4.81 11.59 2.24
CA ASN A 6 -3.47 11.82 2.79
C ASN A 6 -2.51 10.61 2.79
N LEU A 7 -2.67 9.61 1.92
CA LEU A 7 -1.60 8.65 1.65
C LEU A 7 -0.46 9.29 0.85
N THR A 8 0.77 9.10 1.30
CA THR A 8 1.97 9.45 0.54
C THR A 8 2.22 8.44 -0.58
N GLY A 9 2.94 8.85 -1.64
CA GLY A 9 3.32 7.93 -2.71
C GLY A 9 4.13 6.72 -2.23
N VAL A 10 4.97 6.91 -1.19
CA VAL A 10 5.75 5.83 -0.57
C VAL A 10 4.87 4.82 0.14
N GLU A 11 3.86 5.27 0.90
CA GLU A 11 2.89 4.38 1.55
C GLU A 11 2.10 3.58 0.52
N ILE A 12 1.62 4.24 -0.56
CA ILE A 12 0.91 3.57 -1.64
C ILE A 12 1.78 2.47 -2.24
N MET A 13 3.04 2.77 -2.58
CA MET A 13 3.96 1.77 -3.13
C MET A 13 4.22 0.63 -2.14
N HIS A 14 4.54 0.93 -0.88
CA HIS A 14 4.87 -0.08 0.13
C HIS A 14 3.73 -1.07 0.35
N TYR A 15 2.52 -0.58 0.62
CA TYR A 15 1.38 -1.44 0.94
C TYR A 15 0.81 -2.15 -0.30
N THR A 16 0.94 -1.55 -1.49
CA THR A 16 0.65 -2.25 -2.74
C THR A 16 1.63 -3.40 -2.97
N LEU A 17 2.94 -3.19 -2.77
CA LEU A 17 3.92 -4.27 -2.87
C LEU A 17 3.67 -5.37 -1.84
N LEU A 18 3.40 -5.01 -0.58
CA LEU A 18 3.11 -5.96 0.48
C LEU A 18 1.87 -6.81 0.20
N PHE A 19 0.81 -6.17 -0.30
CA PHE A 19 -0.39 -6.87 -0.78
C PHE A 19 -0.03 -7.91 -1.83
N CYS A 20 0.70 -7.48 -2.85
CA CYS A 20 0.94 -8.34 -3.98
C CYS A 20 1.90 -9.51 -3.71
N TYR A 21 2.81 -9.37 -2.74
CA TYR A 21 3.66 -10.48 -2.31
C TYR A 21 2.87 -11.59 -1.60
N ASN A 22 1.76 -11.24 -0.95
CA ASN A 22 1.00 -12.13 -0.07
C ASN A 22 -0.45 -12.33 -0.52
N TRP A 23 -0.78 -12.00 -1.77
CA TRP A 23 -2.18 -12.01 -2.17
C TRP A 23 -2.79 -13.40 -2.17
N THR A 24 -4.09 -13.43 -2.02
CA THR A 24 -4.90 -14.62 -2.11
C THR A 24 -6.00 -14.37 -3.12
N LYS A 25 -6.60 -15.45 -3.60
CA LYS A 25 -7.80 -15.37 -4.43
C LYS A 25 -8.92 -14.57 -3.75
N GLN A 26 -9.09 -14.77 -2.44
CA GLN A 26 -10.10 -14.08 -1.64
C GLN A 26 -9.92 -12.57 -1.64
N ASP A 27 -8.69 -12.08 -1.65
CA ASP A 27 -8.45 -10.63 -1.69
C ASP A 27 -8.93 -10.00 -2.99
N PHE A 28 -8.79 -10.72 -4.12
CA PHE A 28 -9.35 -10.27 -5.39
C PHE A 28 -10.88 -10.31 -5.37
N GLU A 29 -11.46 -11.37 -4.81
CA GLU A 29 -12.91 -11.50 -4.65
C GLU A 29 -13.49 -10.31 -3.88
N VAL A 30 -12.80 -9.83 -2.84
CA VAL A 30 -13.24 -8.65 -2.07
C VAL A 30 -12.97 -7.36 -2.85
N ALA A 31 -11.74 -7.15 -3.32
CA ALA A 31 -11.31 -5.90 -3.95
C ALA A 31 -12.11 -5.57 -5.23
N PHE A 32 -12.52 -6.59 -5.97
CA PHE A 32 -13.19 -6.44 -7.27
C PHE A 32 -14.60 -7.04 -7.27
N LYS A 33 -15.25 -7.16 -6.11
CA LYS A 33 -16.62 -7.71 -6.00
C LYS A 33 -17.64 -6.99 -6.91
N ASP A 34 -17.46 -5.68 -7.10
CA ASP A 34 -18.34 -4.82 -7.90
C ASP A 34 -17.76 -4.54 -9.31
N SER A 35 -16.69 -5.24 -9.69
CA SER A 35 -16.07 -5.10 -11.01
C SER A 35 -16.94 -5.73 -12.09
N ARG A 36 -17.21 -4.97 -13.16
CA ARG A 36 -17.88 -5.50 -14.37
C ARG A 36 -17.06 -6.57 -15.10
N LEU A 37 -15.75 -6.61 -14.90
CA LEU A 37 -14.85 -7.58 -15.51
C LEU A 37 -14.69 -8.85 -14.67
N GLY A 38 -15.26 -8.88 -13.46
CA GLY A 38 -15.06 -9.96 -12.49
C GLY A 38 -13.73 -9.86 -11.76
N TRP A 39 -13.67 -10.41 -10.55
CA TRP A 39 -12.43 -10.50 -9.78
C TRP A 39 -11.43 -11.48 -10.40
N ASP A 40 -11.93 -12.51 -11.06
CA ASP A 40 -11.18 -13.60 -11.68
C ASP A 40 -10.36 -13.10 -12.86
N TYR A 41 -10.87 -12.12 -13.63
CA TYR A 41 -10.10 -11.45 -14.68
C TYR A 41 -8.78 -10.89 -14.14
N TYR A 42 -8.82 -10.16 -13.02
CA TYR A 42 -7.64 -9.54 -12.42
C TYR A 42 -6.69 -10.56 -11.80
N TYR A 43 -7.25 -11.56 -11.12
CA TYR A 43 -6.48 -12.66 -10.55
C TYR A 43 -5.74 -13.46 -11.65
N ASN A 44 -6.44 -13.83 -12.72
CA ASN A 44 -5.88 -14.63 -13.82
C ASN A 44 -4.85 -13.86 -14.65
N LYS A 45 -5.10 -12.58 -14.95
CA LYS A 45 -4.14 -11.72 -15.69
C LYS A 45 -2.78 -11.68 -15.02
N LEU A 46 -2.82 -11.69 -13.69
CA LEU A 46 -1.66 -11.60 -12.86
C LEU A 46 -0.96 -12.94 -12.64
N GLN A 47 -1.72 -13.99 -12.34
CA GLN A 47 -1.19 -15.35 -12.28
C GLN A 47 -0.52 -15.73 -13.61
N GLY A 48 -1.10 -15.34 -14.74
CA GLY A 48 -0.49 -15.52 -16.06
C GLY A 48 0.87 -14.85 -16.22
N LYS A 49 1.07 -13.64 -15.67
CA LYS A 49 2.38 -12.96 -15.67
C LYS A 49 3.42 -13.72 -14.84
N ILE A 50 3.03 -14.16 -13.64
CA ILE A 50 3.92 -14.96 -12.77
C ILE A 50 4.30 -16.29 -13.44
N GLN A 51 3.30 -17.00 -13.98
CA GLN A 51 3.52 -18.27 -14.68
C GLN A 51 4.38 -18.11 -15.95
N SER A 52 4.35 -16.95 -16.59
CA SER A 52 5.22 -16.63 -17.73
C SER A 52 6.69 -16.33 -17.34
N GLY A 53 7.04 -16.42 -16.06
CA GLY A 53 8.40 -16.18 -15.56
C GLY A 53 8.75 -14.71 -15.37
N THR A 54 7.75 -13.80 -15.41
CA THR A 54 7.98 -12.39 -15.04
C THR A 54 8.30 -12.33 -13.56
N ASP A 55 9.30 -11.52 -13.18
CA ASP A 55 9.59 -11.25 -11.76
C ASP A 55 8.29 -10.81 -11.05
N PRO A 56 7.98 -11.34 -9.86
CA PRO A 56 6.76 -10.97 -9.15
C PRO A 56 6.61 -9.46 -8.99
N GLY A 57 7.66 -8.73 -8.63
CA GLY A 57 7.62 -7.27 -8.49
C GLY A 57 7.28 -6.55 -9.80
N GLU A 58 7.83 -7.00 -10.93
CA GLU A 58 7.50 -6.46 -12.26
C GLU A 58 6.07 -6.82 -12.69
N ALA A 59 5.63 -8.05 -12.43
CA ALA A 59 4.26 -8.48 -12.70
C ALA A 59 3.24 -7.63 -11.94
N ILE A 60 3.59 -7.24 -10.72
CA ILE A 60 2.81 -6.39 -9.82
C ILE A 60 2.70 -4.97 -10.36
N LEU A 61 3.83 -4.32 -10.61
CA LEU A 61 3.86 -2.95 -11.14
C LEU A 61 3.11 -2.91 -12.46
N SER A 62 3.36 -3.87 -13.35
CA SER A 62 2.66 -3.96 -14.63
C SER A 62 1.16 -4.20 -14.45
N THR A 63 0.71 -4.97 -13.46
CA THR A 63 -0.72 -5.21 -13.27
C THR A 63 -1.43 -3.99 -12.70
N VAL A 64 -0.88 -3.36 -11.66
CA VAL A 64 -1.50 -2.21 -10.98
C VAL A 64 -1.42 -0.94 -11.83
N LEU A 65 -0.28 -0.66 -12.47
CA LEU A 65 -0.12 0.53 -13.32
C LEU A 65 -0.99 0.47 -14.59
N ASN A 66 -1.26 -0.75 -15.10
CA ASN A 66 -2.13 -0.94 -16.26
C ASN A 66 -3.61 -1.17 -15.90
N MET A 67 -4.00 -1.04 -14.62
CA MET A 67 -5.42 -0.95 -14.28
C MET A 67 -5.98 0.38 -14.76
N ASP A 68 -7.17 0.35 -15.35
CA ASP A 68 -7.88 1.55 -15.74
C ASP A 68 -8.34 2.37 -14.51
N ASN A 69 -8.82 3.58 -14.78
CA ASN A 69 -9.26 4.51 -13.74
C ASN A 69 -10.55 4.06 -13.01
N THR A 70 -11.21 2.99 -13.46
CA THR A 70 -12.40 2.43 -12.80
C THR A 70 -12.00 1.40 -11.74
N HIS A 71 -11.05 0.54 -12.05
CA HIS A 71 -10.71 -0.60 -11.19
C HIS A 71 -9.54 -0.32 -10.24
N ARG A 72 -8.64 0.61 -10.61
CA ARG A 72 -7.56 1.04 -9.71
C ARG A 72 -8.10 1.61 -8.38
N PRO A 73 -9.14 2.48 -8.37
CA PRO A 73 -9.75 2.92 -7.11
C PRO A 73 -10.34 1.78 -6.28
N MET A 74 -10.90 0.73 -6.90
CA MET A 74 -11.44 -0.42 -6.18
C MET A 74 -10.34 -1.15 -5.39
N LEU A 75 -9.21 -1.40 -6.06
CA LEU A 75 -8.04 -1.98 -5.39
C LEU A 75 -7.56 -1.09 -4.24
N TYR A 76 -7.39 0.22 -4.47
CA TYR A 76 -6.91 1.13 -3.44
C TYR A 76 -7.87 1.25 -2.26
N ASN A 77 -9.18 1.26 -2.49
CA ASN A 77 -10.17 1.26 -1.44
C ASN A 77 -10.05 0.01 -0.57
N TYR A 78 -9.88 -1.15 -1.17
CA TYR A 78 -9.65 -2.38 -0.43
C TYR A 78 -8.33 -2.33 0.35
N LEU A 79 -7.22 -1.96 -0.29
CA LEU A 79 -5.91 -1.97 0.37
C LEU A 79 -5.84 -1.01 1.56
N PHE A 80 -6.31 0.21 1.38
CA PHE A 80 -6.08 1.29 2.34
C PHE A 80 -7.28 1.54 3.25
N GLY A 81 -8.48 1.19 2.80
CA GLY A 81 -9.72 1.31 3.57
C GLY A 81 -10.06 0.06 4.38
N GLU A 82 -9.64 -1.13 3.93
CA GLU A 82 -10.06 -2.40 4.53
C GLU A 82 -8.88 -3.27 5.01
N LEU A 83 -7.88 -3.52 4.17
CA LEU A 83 -6.82 -4.51 4.46
C LEU A 83 -5.71 -3.98 5.38
N TYR A 84 -5.25 -2.75 5.17
CA TYR A 84 -4.14 -2.15 5.92
C TYR A 84 -4.43 -0.87 6.73
N PRO A 85 -5.67 -0.45 7.01
CA PRO A 85 -5.92 0.85 7.64
C PRO A 85 -5.17 1.02 8.97
N ASP A 86 -5.22 0.01 9.84
CA ASP A 86 -4.59 0.07 11.16
C ASP A 86 -3.06 -0.04 11.09
N LYS A 87 -2.52 -0.75 10.09
CA LYS A 87 -1.06 -0.85 9.90
C LYS A 87 -0.49 0.48 9.44
N ILE A 88 -1.19 1.18 8.56
CA ILE A 88 -0.82 2.52 8.08
C ILE A 88 -0.85 3.51 9.25
N GLU A 89 -1.94 3.51 10.01
CA GLU A 89 -2.11 4.40 11.17
C GLU A 89 -0.99 4.19 12.21
N LYS A 90 -0.71 2.95 12.58
CA LYS A 90 0.36 2.62 13.52
C LYS A 90 1.75 3.00 13.02
N ALA A 91 2.03 2.83 11.73
CA ALA A 91 3.31 3.24 11.15
C ALA A 91 3.51 4.76 11.24
N ARG A 92 2.44 5.53 10.99
CA ARG A 92 2.45 7.00 11.12
C ARG A 92 2.66 7.46 12.55
N GLU A 93 1.99 6.85 13.51
CA GLU A 93 2.18 7.13 14.94
C GLU A 93 3.64 6.92 15.36
N MET A 94 4.22 5.79 14.96
CA MET A 94 5.61 5.46 15.26
C MET A 94 6.58 6.46 14.62
N HIS A 95 6.35 6.82 13.36
CA HIS A 95 7.15 7.82 12.67
C HIS A 95 7.12 9.16 13.43
N ASN A 96 5.94 9.63 13.82
CA ASN A 96 5.78 10.88 14.56
C ASN A 96 6.48 10.85 15.92
N LEU A 97 6.42 9.72 16.65
CA LEU A 97 7.15 9.54 17.90
C LEU A 97 8.67 9.62 17.68
N VAL A 98 9.18 8.94 16.67
CA VAL A 98 10.62 8.96 16.34
C VAL A 98 11.08 10.38 16.00
N GLU A 99 10.33 11.11 15.17
CA GLU A 99 10.66 12.49 14.81
C GLU A 99 10.62 13.43 16.03
N ALA A 100 9.65 13.26 16.93
CA ALA A 100 9.60 14.01 18.18
C ALA A 100 10.81 13.73 19.09
N HIS A 101 11.27 12.47 19.15
CA HIS A 101 12.47 12.10 19.91
C HIS A 101 13.74 12.67 19.30
N LYS A 102 13.88 12.64 17.96
CA LYS A 102 15.03 13.24 17.25
C LYS A 102 15.13 14.74 17.53
N LYS A 103 14.01 15.47 17.40
CA LYS A 103 13.97 16.91 17.67
C LYS A 103 14.39 17.25 19.10
N LYS A 104 13.88 16.53 20.09
CA LYS A 104 14.28 16.70 21.50
C LYS A 104 15.77 16.43 21.74
N ALA A 105 16.34 15.43 21.06
CA ALA A 105 17.76 15.13 21.16
C ALA A 105 18.63 16.24 20.56
N GLU A 106 18.19 16.82 19.44
CA GLU A 106 18.86 17.93 18.78
C GLU A 106 18.83 19.23 19.59
N GLU A 107 17.67 19.59 20.16
CA GLU A 107 17.52 20.73 21.06
C GLU A 107 18.45 20.63 22.28
N LYS A 108 18.51 19.45 22.92
CA LYS A 108 19.44 19.19 24.03
C LYS A 108 20.90 19.36 23.61
N ARG A 109 21.27 18.90 22.40
CA ARG A 109 22.63 19.02 21.89
C ARG A 109 23.01 20.48 21.65
N ASN A 110 22.12 21.28 21.07
CA ASN A 110 22.38 22.68 20.76
C ASN A 110 22.48 23.56 22.01
N ASN A 111 21.64 23.29 23.03
CA ASN A 111 21.71 24.00 24.30
C ASN A 111 23.03 23.71 25.05
N LYS A 112 23.52 22.47 24.99
CA LYS A 112 24.79 22.07 25.63
C LYS A 112 26.05 22.63 24.96
N ILE A 113 25.94 23.13 23.72
CA ILE A 113 27.04 23.81 22.99
C ILE A 113 27.02 25.32 23.25
N SER A 114 25.90 25.84 23.75
CA SER A 114 25.69 27.27 24.01
C SER A 114 26.00 27.68 25.46
N GLU A 115 26.33 26.71 26.33
CA GLU A 115 26.85 26.87 27.71
C GLU A 115 28.37 26.73 27.71
#